data_AF-A0A935IGC7-F1
#
_entry.id   AF-A0A935IGC7-F1
#
_cell.length_a   1.000
_cell.length_b   1.000
_cell.length_c   1.000
_cell.angle_alpha   90.00
_cell.angle_beta   90.00
_cell.angle_gamma   90.00
#
_symmetry.space_group_name_H-M   'P 1'
#
loop_
_entity.id
_entity.type
_entity.pdbx_description
1 polymer ?
#
loop_
_entity_poly.entity_id
_entity_poly.type
_entity_poly.pdbx_seq_one_letter_code
_entity_poly.pdbx_strand_id
1 'polypeptide(L)'
;MSRYFATRPAPLVERLLERGLRNTDERVAADKPVTPTFLLALLLYGPIAAAIEASPPERWHETDAILDAVEHAVRGAQGRVTIPKRFSLGVRELFALQPRLEHPRGRRALRLLEHPRFRAAYDLLVLRAGLGLAPRAMADWWTRVQQVSPEERGPMADELARTGAGEADPKRGSRRRRPRRRKAGARVPDAS
;
A
#
# COMPACT_ATOMS: atom_id res chain seq x y z
N MET A 1 16.24 27.52 6.00
CA MET A 1 15.21 26.46 6.14
C MET A 1 13.79 26.87 5.72
N SER A 2 13.49 28.15 5.45
CA SER A 2 12.10 28.63 5.23
C SER A 2 11.64 28.76 3.76
N ARG A 3 12.43 28.37 2.76
CA ARG A 3 12.07 28.52 1.33
C ARG A 3 11.59 27.23 0.64
N TYR A 4 11.44 26.13 1.39
CA TYR A 4 11.07 24.83 0.83
C TYR A 4 9.55 24.58 0.81
N PHE A 5 8.76 25.33 1.59
CA PHE A 5 7.31 25.09 1.78
C PHE A 5 6.38 25.97 0.93
N ALA A 6 6.90 26.89 0.12
CA ALA A 6 6.08 27.98 -0.42
C ALA A 6 5.34 27.69 -1.75
N THR A 7 5.59 26.58 -2.46
CA THR A 7 5.14 26.48 -3.88
C THR A 7 4.54 25.15 -4.36
N ARG A 8 4.28 24.16 -3.50
CA ARG A 8 3.56 22.89 -3.84
C ARG A 8 2.82 22.38 -2.58
N PRO A 9 2.07 21.23 -2.54
CA PRO A 9 1.00 20.89 -1.57
C PRO A 9 1.47 20.61 -0.12
N ALA A 10 2.36 21.45 0.39
CA ALA A 10 2.86 21.55 1.75
C ALA A 10 1.78 21.40 2.83
N PRO A 11 0.55 21.94 2.68
CA PRO A 11 -0.45 21.77 3.74
C PRO A 11 -0.83 20.31 3.98
N LEU A 12 -0.81 19.45 2.96
CA LEU A 12 -1.26 18.06 3.12
C LEU A 12 -0.20 17.18 3.78
N VAL A 13 1.05 17.29 3.34
CA VAL A 13 2.18 16.56 3.93
C VAL A 13 2.44 17.02 5.35
N GLU A 14 2.39 18.33 5.60
CA GLU A 14 2.54 18.90 6.94
C GLU A 14 1.42 18.43 7.88
N ARG A 15 0.15 18.52 7.46
CA ARG A 15 -0.97 17.97 8.25
C ARG A 15 -0.86 16.48 8.49
N LEU A 16 -0.36 15.71 7.52
CA LEU A 16 -0.12 14.28 7.69
C LEU A 16 0.95 14.04 8.76
N LEU A 17 2.05 14.76 8.69
CA LEU A 17 3.14 14.65 9.66
C LEU A 17 2.66 15.07 11.06
N GLU A 18 2.03 16.23 11.19
CA GLU A 18 1.48 16.73 12.47
C GLU A 18 0.49 15.74 13.08
N ARG A 19 -0.47 15.25 12.29
CA ARG A 19 -1.47 14.29 12.78
C ARG A 19 -0.84 12.94 13.11
N GLY A 20 0.14 12.49 12.33
CA GLY A 20 0.89 11.27 12.60
C GLY A 20 1.71 11.34 13.88
N LEU A 21 2.36 12.48 14.12
CA LEU A 21 3.11 12.75 15.35
C LEU A 21 2.19 12.90 16.56
N ARG A 22 1.07 13.61 16.45
CA ARG A 22 0.07 13.69 17.53
C ARG A 22 -0.49 12.32 17.92
N ASN A 23 -0.84 11.49 16.94
CA ASN A 23 -1.28 10.11 17.20
C ASN A 23 -0.16 9.28 17.86
N THR A 24 1.10 9.56 17.54
CA THR A 24 2.25 8.92 18.19
C THR A 24 2.33 9.34 19.66
N ASP A 25 2.24 10.64 19.93
CA ASP A 25 2.27 11.19 21.28
C ASP A 25 1.16 10.59 22.15
N GLU A 26 -0.07 10.50 21.62
CA GLU A 26 -1.21 9.85 22.30
C GLU A 26 -0.94 8.37 22.62
N ARG A 27 -0.26 7.65 21.72
CA ARG A 27 0.11 6.24 21.97
C ARG A 27 1.15 6.12 23.06
N VAL A 28 2.17 6.97 23.04
CA VAL A 28 3.21 6.99 24.08
C VAL A 28 2.60 7.34 25.43
N ALA A 29 1.73 8.35 25.49
CA ALA A 29 1.02 8.73 26.71
C ALA A 29 0.10 7.63 27.24
N ALA A 30 -0.36 6.72 26.38
CA ALA A 30 -1.16 5.55 26.74
C ALA A 30 -0.33 4.28 26.97
N ASP A 31 1.00 4.39 27.13
CA ASP A 31 1.95 3.27 27.28
C ASP A 31 1.88 2.22 26.16
N LYS A 32 1.43 2.62 24.96
CA LYS A 32 1.36 1.75 23.79
C LYS A 32 2.66 1.86 22.99
N PRO A 33 3.21 0.73 22.50
CA PRO A 33 4.44 0.77 21.71
C PRO A 33 4.24 1.54 20.41
N VAL A 34 5.28 2.29 20.04
CA VAL A 34 5.46 2.95 18.74
C VAL A 34 6.64 2.31 18.05
N THR A 35 6.51 2.04 16.75
CA THR A 35 7.62 1.45 15.98
C THR A 35 8.50 2.54 15.36
N PRO A 36 9.84 2.49 15.49
CA PRO A 36 10.73 3.43 14.83
C PRO A 36 10.56 3.47 13.30
N THR A 37 10.22 2.32 12.70
CA THR A 37 9.89 2.22 11.27
C THR A 37 8.71 3.12 10.87
N PHE A 38 7.66 3.17 11.68
CA PHE A 38 6.50 4.01 11.41
C PHE A 38 6.85 5.50 11.50
N LEU A 39 7.60 5.90 12.52
CA LEU A 39 8.09 7.28 12.63
C LEU A 39 8.94 7.69 11.43
N LEU A 40 9.86 6.82 11.00
CA LEU A 40 10.65 7.07 9.80
C LEU A 40 9.78 7.18 8.54
N ALA A 41 8.74 6.34 8.41
CA ALA A 41 7.79 6.42 7.31
C ALA A 41 7.02 7.76 7.29
N LEU A 42 6.62 8.29 8.45
CA LEU A 42 6.00 9.61 8.57
C LEU A 42 6.95 10.72 8.12
N LEU A 43 8.19 10.71 8.65
CA LEU A 43 9.21 11.72 8.33
C LEU A 43 9.61 11.71 6.85
N LEU A 44 9.63 10.52 6.23
CA LEU A 44 9.96 10.36 4.81
C LEU A 44 8.74 10.50 3.89
N TYR A 45 7.52 10.65 4.41
CA TYR A 45 6.30 10.65 3.60
C TYR A 45 6.34 11.73 2.51
N GLY A 46 6.74 12.96 2.86
CA GLY A 46 6.84 14.07 1.91
C GLY A 46 7.78 13.77 0.73
N PRO A 47 9.06 13.45 0.98
CA PRO A 47 10.00 13.04 -0.06
C PRO A 47 9.53 11.84 -0.91
N ILE A 48 8.88 10.85 -0.28
CA ILE A 48 8.34 9.68 -0.99
C ILE A 48 7.19 10.11 -1.91
N ALA A 49 6.23 10.88 -1.40
CA ALA A 49 5.09 11.37 -2.18
C ALA A 49 5.57 12.21 -3.37
N ALA A 50 6.52 13.12 -3.15
CA ALA A 50 7.11 13.94 -4.21
C ALA A 50 7.80 13.09 -5.30
N ALA A 51 8.50 12.02 -4.91
CA ALA A 51 9.13 11.10 -5.85
C ALA A 51 8.12 10.26 -6.64
N ILE A 52 7.00 9.85 -6.02
CA ILE A 52 5.88 9.19 -6.72
C ILE A 52 5.23 10.16 -7.70
N GLU A 53 4.91 11.39 -7.27
CA GLU A 53 4.28 12.42 -8.10
C GLU A 53 5.15 12.88 -9.27
N ALA A 54 6.47 12.70 -9.20
CA ALA A 54 7.39 12.94 -10.30
C ALA A 54 7.31 11.86 -11.40
N SER A 55 6.72 10.70 -11.11
CA SER A 55 6.44 9.65 -12.10
C SER A 55 5.09 9.88 -12.81
N PRO A 56 4.85 9.27 -13.99
CA PRO A 56 3.55 9.37 -14.66
C PRO A 56 2.38 8.95 -13.75
N PRO A 57 1.24 9.67 -13.76
CA PRO A 57 0.09 9.39 -12.89
C PRO A 57 -0.40 7.94 -12.91
N GLU A 58 -0.31 7.27 -14.05
CA GLU A 58 -0.75 5.88 -14.22
C GLU A 58 0.08 4.90 -13.38
N ARG A 59 1.30 5.30 -13.00
CA ARG A 59 2.25 4.50 -12.22
C ARG A 59 2.18 4.75 -10.72
N TRP A 60 1.41 5.73 -10.25
CA TRP A 60 1.41 6.13 -8.83
C TRP A 60 1.02 5.00 -7.86
N HIS A 61 0.22 4.03 -8.34
CA HIS A 61 -0.20 2.86 -7.56
C HIS A 61 0.62 1.60 -7.89
N GLU A 62 1.59 1.67 -8.80
CA GLU A 62 2.50 0.57 -9.10
C GLU A 62 3.45 0.35 -7.92
N THR A 63 3.56 -0.91 -7.48
CA THR A 63 4.36 -1.24 -6.30
C THR A 63 5.83 -0.90 -6.54
N ASP A 64 6.36 -1.25 -7.70
CA ASP A 64 7.71 -0.92 -8.15
C ASP A 64 7.98 0.60 -8.15
N ALA A 65 7.08 1.44 -8.67
CA ALA A 65 7.23 2.90 -8.61
C ALA A 65 7.27 3.44 -7.17
N ILE A 66 6.38 2.93 -6.30
CA ILE A 66 6.38 3.28 -4.87
C ILE A 66 7.69 2.88 -4.21
N LEU A 67 8.19 1.69 -4.53
CA LEU A 67 9.39 1.14 -3.91
C LEU A 67 10.67 1.87 -4.37
N ASP A 68 10.71 2.30 -5.62
CA ASP A 68 11.78 3.17 -6.15
C ASP A 68 11.75 4.55 -5.46
N ALA A 69 10.57 5.13 -5.27
CA ALA A 69 10.39 6.39 -4.55
C ALA A 69 10.84 6.29 -3.08
N VAL A 70 10.54 5.18 -2.40
CA VAL A 70 11.04 4.91 -1.04
C VAL A 70 12.56 4.86 -1.03
N GLU A 71 13.18 4.16 -1.97
CA GLU A 71 14.64 4.05 -2.03
C GLU A 71 15.31 5.40 -2.32
N HIS A 72 14.72 6.20 -3.21
CA HIS A 72 15.15 7.57 -3.48
C HIS A 72 15.10 8.45 -2.22
N ALA A 73 13.98 8.44 -1.50
CA ALA A 73 13.80 9.22 -0.28
C ALA A 73 14.77 8.79 0.84
N VAL A 74 14.96 7.48 1.03
CA VAL A 74 15.90 6.94 2.02
C VAL A 74 17.33 7.36 1.68
N ARG A 75 17.76 7.24 0.41
CA ARG A 75 19.09 7.69 -0.03
C ARG A 75 19.30 9.17 0.22
N GLY A 76 18.31 10.01 -0.07
CA GLY A 76 18.38 11.44 0.20
C GLY A 76 18.52 11.77 1.69
N ALA A 77 17.87 11.00 2.56
CA ALA A 77 17.96 11.18 4.02
C ALA A 77 19.28 10.67 4.61
N GLN A 78 19.88 9.62 4.02
CA GLN A 78 21.13 9.01 4.50
C GLN A 78 22.33 9.96 4.49
N GLY A 79 22.31 11.01 3.64
CA GLY A 79 23.34 12.05 3.65
C GLY A 79 23.32 12.95 4.89
N ARG A 80 22.28 12.88 5.73
CA ARG A 80 22.11 13.71 6.93
C ARG A 80 21.96 12.91 8.21
N VAL A 81 21.33 11.73 8.13
CA VAL A 81 21.06 10.86 9.28
C VAL A 81 21.35 9.43 8.88
N THR A 82 22.10 8.69 9.72
CA THR A 82 22.30 7.26 9.50
C THR A 82 20.97 6.51 9.67
N ILE A 83 20.52 5.85 8.61
CA ILE A 83 19.34 4.98 8.63
C ILE A 83 19.81 3.52 8.54
N PRO A 84 19.76 2.74 9.64
CA PRO A 84 20.01 1.30 9.61
C PRO A 84 19.11 0.57 8.61
N LYS A 85 19.68 -0.43 7.90
CA LYS A 85 18.97 -1.22 6.88
C LYS A 85 17.63 -1.81 7.35
N ARG A 86 17.56 -2.29 8.60
CA ARG A 86 16.32 -2.83 9.18
C ARG A 86 15.15 -1.85 9.18
N PHE A 87 15.43 -0.55 9.33
CA PHE A 87 14.38 0.47 9.35
C PHE A 87 13.97 0.87 7.94
N SER A 88 14.92 1.06 7.02
CA SER A 88 14.60 1.35 5.62
C SER A 88 13.85 0.19 4.94
N LEU A 89 14.23 -1.06 5.22
CA LEU A 89 13.47 -2.23 4.77
C LEU A 89 12.04 -2.23 5.35
N GLY A 90 11.88 -1.88 6.62
CA GLY A 90 10.56 -1.75 7.22
C GLY A 90 9.69 -0.67 6.56
N VAL A 91 10.29 0.48 6.18
CA VAL A 91 9.57 1.54 5.43
C VAL A 91 9.16 1.01 4.05
N ARG A 92 10.08 0.31 3.36
CA ARG A 92 9.81 -0.33 2.07
C ARG A 92 8.63 -1.30 2.15
N GLU A 93 8.61 -2.19 3.13
CA GLU A 93 7.50 -3.13 3.36
C GLU A 93 6.19 -2.41 3.66
N LEU A 94 6.21 -1.38 4.50
CA LEU A 94 5.03 -0.60 4.88
C LEU A 94 4.38 0.05 3.65
N PHE A 95 5.18 0.69 2.79
CA PHE A 95 4.70 1.33 1.57
C PHE A 95 4.28 0.30 0.50
N ALA A 96 4.97 -0.83 0.38
CA ALA A 96 4.58 -1.92 -0.53
C ALA A 96 3.18 -2.49 -0.23
N LEU A 97 2.73 -2.39 1.03
CA LEU A 97 1.38 -2.83 1.42
C LEU A 97 0.29 -1.84 0.99
N GLN A 98 0.60 -0.56 0.74
CA GLN A 98 -0.42 0.47 0.50
C GLN A 98 -1.34 0.14 -0.69
N PRO A 99 -0.85 -0.24 -1.89
CA PRO A 99 -1.75 -0.57 -3.01
C PRO A 99 -2.70 -1.73 -2.70
N ARG A 100 -2.25 -2.71 -1.90
CA ARG A 100 -3.03 -3.89 -1.53
C ARG A 100 -4.05 -3.60 -0.42
N LEU A 101 -3.76 -2.62 0.42
CA LEU A 101 -4.68 -2.10 1.43
C LEU A 101 -5.73 -1.18 0.81
N GLU A 102 -5.37 -0.41 -0.22
CA GLU A 102 -6.28 0.44 -1.00
C GLU A 102 -7.17 -0.37 -1.95
N HIS A 103 -6.69 -1.51 -2.46
CA HIS A 103 -7.43 -2.35 -3.41
C HIS A 103 -7.41 -3.82 -2.99
N PRO A 104 -8.01 -4.17 -1.83
CA PRO A 104 -8.09 -5.54 -1.35
C PRO A 104 -8.87 -6.43 -2.33
N ARG A 105 -8.35 -7.64 -2.61
CA ARG A 105 -8.95 -8.59 -3.56
C ARG A 105 -9.45 -9.85 -2.87
N GLY A 106 -10.73 -9.86 -2.52
CA GLY A 106 -11.45 -10.98 -1.93
C GLY A 106 -10.75 -11.56 -0.69
N ARG A 107 -11.00 -12.84 -0.39
CA ARG A 107 -10.43 -13.53 0.77
C ARG A 107 -8.89 -13.53 0.81
N ARG A 108 -8.22 -13.41 -0.35
CA ARG A 108 -6.74 -13.34 -0.41
C ARG A 108 -6.19 -12.11 0.31
N ALA A 109 -6.96 -11.02 0.39
CA ALA A 109 -6.57 -9.82 1.11
C ALA A 109 -6.44 -10.08 2.62
N LEU A 110 -7.22 -11.00 3.19
CA LEU A 110 -7.20 -11.28 4.64
C LEU A 110 -5.83 -11.74 5.15
N ARG A 111 -5.00 -12.34 4.30
CA ARG A 111 -3.60 -12.68 4.62
C ARG A 111 -2.74 -11.47 4.99
N LEU A 112 -3.17 -10.26 4.63
CA LEU A 112 -2.50 -9.04 5.05
C LEU A 112 -2.60 -8.83 6.57
N LEU A 113 -3.65 -9.32 7.23
CA LEU A 113 -3.81 -9.18 8.69
C LEU A 113 -2.69 -9.85 9.47
N GLU A 114 -2.10 -10.91 8.91
CA GLU A 114 -1.00 -11.68 9.50
C GLU A 114 0.38 -11.07 9.19
N HIS A 115 0.45 -10.05 8.33
CA HIS A 115 1.73 -9.47 7.93
C HIS A 115 2.36 -8.73 9.11
N PRO A 116 3.67 -8.91 9.43
CA PRO A 116 4.32 -8.26 10.57
C PRO A 116 4.23 -6.72 10.56
N ARG A 117 4.11 -6.14 9.37
CA ARG A 117 3.95 -4.69 9.15
C ARG A 117 2.53 -4.21 8.91
N PHE A 118 1.54 -5.10 9.00
CA PHE A 118 0.13 -4.75 8.76
C PHE A 118 -0.29 -3.56 9.60
N ARG A 119 -0.03 -3.59 10.91
CA ARG A 119 -0.46 -2.53 11.84
C ARG A 119 0.07 -1.16 11.42
N ALA A 120 1.36 -1.06 11.10
CA ALA A 120 1.99 0.19 10.69
C ALA A 120 1.49 0.67 9.30
N ALA A 121 1.28 -0.26 8.36
CA ALA A 121 0.76 0.08 7.03
C ALA A 121 -0.72 0.49 7.08
N TYR A 122 -1.53 -0.17 7.92
CA TYR A 122 -2.90 0.20 8.21
C TYR A 122 -2.98 1.58 8.87
N ASP A 123 -2.11 1.88 9.84
CA ASP A 123 -2.09 3.19 10.49
C ASP A 123 -1.76 4.31 9.50
N LEU A 124 -0.85 4.05 8.55
CA LEU A 124 -0.60 4.98 7.45
C LEU A 124 -1.82 5.12 6.54
N LEU A 125 -2.52 4.02 6.21
CA LEU A 125 -3.76 4.07 5.42
C LEU A 125 -4.82 4.95 6.10
N VAL A 126 -5.07 4.75 7.40
CA VAL A 126 -6.06 5.54 8.17
C VAL A 126 -5.68 7.01 8.17
N LEU A 127 -4.39 7.31 8.39
CA LEU A 127 -3.89 8.68 8.38
C LEU A 127 -4.08 9.35 7.00
N ARG A 128 -3.72 8.65 5.92
CA ARG A 128 -3.92 9.11 4.54
C ARG A 128 -5.41 9.30 4.21
N ALA A 129 -6.25 8.35 4.58
CA ALA A 129 -7.69 8.42 4.37
C ALA A 129 -8.34 9.59 5.10
N GLY A 130 -7.90 9.89 6.33
CA GLY A 130 -8.35 11.05 7.11
C GLY A 130 -7.99 12.41 6.49
N LEU A 131 -7.13 12.42 5.46
CA LEU A 131 -6.72 13.60 4.70
C LEU A 131 -7.14 13.54 3.22
N GLY A 132 -7.93 12.52 2.82
CA GLY A 132 -8.36 12.33 1.44
C GLY A 132 -7.28 11.79 0.49
N LEU A 133 -6.15 11.30 1.02
CA LEU A 133 -5.01 10.75 0.26
C LEU A 133 -5.12 9.24 -0.01
N ALA A 134 -6.17 8.61 0.51
CA ALA A 134 -6.52 7.20 0.29
C ALA A 134 -8.03 7.00 0.46
N PRO A 135 -8.62 5.91 -0.09
CA PRO A 135 -10.05 5.67 0.01
C PRO A 135 -10.51 5.47 1.46
N ARG A 136 -11.39 6.35 1.96
CA ARG A 136 -11.96 6.27 3.31
C ARG A 136 -12.70 4.95 3.55
N ALA A 137 -13.46 4.49 2.56
CA ALA A 137 -14.18 3.23 2.63
C ALA A 137 -13.26 2.03 2.91
N MET A 138 -12.03 2.04 2.39
CA MET A 138 -11.07 0.96 2.62
C MET A 138 -10.49 1.01 4.03
N ALA A 139 -10.16 2.20 4.53
CA ALA A 139 -9.75 2.36 5.93
C ALA A 139 -10.84 1.86 6.89
N ASP A 140 -12.10 2.21 6.63
CA ASP A 140 -13.24 1.77 7.45
C ASP A 140 -13.49 0.26 7.33
N TRP A 141 -13.35 -0.32 6.13
CA TRP A 141 -13.45 -1.77 5.94
C TRP A 141 -12.35 -2.52 6.72
N TRP A 142 -11.10 -2.08 6.62
CA TRP A 142 -10.00 -2.66 7.40
C TRP A 142 -10.19 -2.46 8.91
N THR A 143 -10.82 -1.36 9.34
CA THR A 143 -11.18 -1.15 10.75
C THR A 143 -12.15 -2.24 11.22
N ARG A 144 -13.24 -2.46 10.46
CA ARG A 144 -14.26 -3.45 10.80
C ARG A 144 -13.74 -4.88 10.77
N VAL A 145 -12.97 -5.25 9.74
CA VAL A 145 -12.48 -6.64 9.59
C VAL A 145 -11.54 -7.07 10.73
N GLN A 146 -10.85 -6.13 11.38
CA GLN A 146 -10.01 -6.38 12.55
C GLN A 146 -10.82 -6.68 13.82
N GLN A 147 -12.09 -6.25 13.88
CA GLN A 147 -12.94 -6.34 15.07
C GLN A 147 -13.87 -7.56 15.06
N VAL A 148 -14.12 -8.15 13.89
CA VAL A 148 -14.98 -9.32 13.72
C VAL A 148 -14.24 -10.65 13.93
N SER A 149 -14.99 -11.72 14.14
CA SER A 149 -14.43 -13.07 14.29
C SER A 149 -13.80 -13.59 12.99
N PRO A 150 -12.84 -14.53 13.05
CA PRO A 150 -12.25 -15.13 11.85
C PRO A 150 -13.27 -15.71 10.86
N GLU A 151 -14.38 -16.26 11.37
CA GLU A 151 -15.47 -16.84 10.58
C GLU A 151 -16.21 -15.76 9.77
N GLU A 152 -16.37 -14.56 10.32
CA GLU A 152 -17.06 -13.41 9.70
C GLU A 152 -16.20 -12.68 8.65
N ARG A 153 -14.86 -12.75 8.77
CA ARG A 153 -13.94 -12.08 7.83
C ARG A 153 -14.09 -12.58 6.39
N GLY A 154 -14.35 -13.87 6.21
CA GLY A 154 -14.53 -14.49 4.89
C GLY A 154 -15.71 -13.88 4.12
N PRO A 155 -16.93 -13.95 4.68
CA PRO A 155 -18.12 -13.29 4.12
C PRO A 155 -17.92 -11.80 3.84
N MET A 156 -17.32 -11.03 4.75
CA MET A 156 -17.03 -9.61 4.54
C MET A 156 -16.11 -9.35 3.34
N ALA A 157 -15.10 -10.21 3.13
CA ALA A 157 -14.20 -10.10 1.99
C ALA A 157 -14.86 -10.49 0.66
N ASP A 158 -15.81 -11.43 0.69
CA ASP A 158 -16.60 -11.82 -0.49
C ASP A 158 -17.60 -10.74 -0.87
N GLU A 159 -18.22 -10.08 0.11
CA GLU A 159 -19.07 -8.90 -0.11
C GLU A 159 -18.29 -7.77 -0.78
N LEU A 160 -17.11 -7.44 -0.24
CA LEU A 160 -16.24 -6.42 -0.81
C LEU A 160 -15.84 -6.72 -2.27
N ALA A 161 -15.57 -7.99 -2.58
CA ALA A 161 -15.23 -8.40 -3.94
C ALA A 161 -16.42 -8.26 -4.91
N ARG A 162 -17.66 -8.46 -4.43
CA ARG A 162 -18.88 -8.28 -5.23
C ARG A 162 -19.18 -6.80 -5.48
N THR A 163 -19.05 -5.95 -4.47
CA THR A 163 -19.31 -4.51 -4.60
C THR A 163 -18.22 -3.80 -5.40
N GLY A 164 -16.94 -4.13 -5.19
CA GLY A 164 -15.82 -3.58 -5.95
C GLY A 164 -15.75 -4.05 -7.42
N ALA A 165 -16.38 -5.17 -7.76
CA ALA A 165 -16.53 -5.60 -9.15
C ALA A 165 -17.57 -4.77 -9.93
N GLY A 166 -18.43 -3.99 -9.24
CA GLY A 166 -19.41 -3.10 -9.86
C GLY A 166 -18.85 -1.75 -10.32
N GLU A 167 -17.72 -1.31 -9.76
CA GLU A 167 -17.03 -0.06 -10.16
C GLU A 167 -15.85 -0.31 -11.14
N ALA A 168 -15.53 -1.58 -11.40
CA ALA A 168 -14.52 -1.93 -12.40
C ALA A 168 -15.10 -1.74 -13.82
N ASP A 169 -14.71 -0.64 -14.46
CA ASP A 169 -14.88 -0.36 -15.89
C ASP A 169 -14.72 -1.65 -16.74
N PRO A 170 -15.68 -2.03 -17.61
CA PRO A 170 -15.71 -3.34 -18.28
C PRO A 170 -14.55 -3.60 -19.26
N LYS A 171 -13.59 -2.69 -19.40
CA LYS A 171 -12.57 -2.73 -20.46
C LYS A 171 -11.29 -3.50 -20.16
N ARG A 172 -11.09 -4.09 -18.97
CA ARG A 172 -9.90 -4.92 -18.69
C ARG A 172 -10.18 -6.43 -18.67
N GLY A 173 -10.50 -6.94 -19.86
CA GLY A 173 -9.84 -8.14 -20.37
C GLY A 173 -10.42 -9.50 -19.92
N SER A 174 -11.51 -9.90 -20.55
CA SER A 174 -11.78 -11.30 -20.85
C SER A 174 -10.61 -11.90 -21.65
N ARG A 175 -9.58 -12.42 -20.96
CA ARG A 175 -8.75 -13.50 -21.49
C ARG A 175 -9.35 -14.83 -21.07
N ARG A 176 -10.47 -15.16 -21.75
CA ARG A 176 -10.97 -16.53 -21.88
C ARG A 176 -9.78 -17.43 -22.22
N ARG A 177 -9.40 -18.30 -21.29
CA ARG A 177 -8.46 -19.42 -21.53
C ARG A 177 -9.02 -20.24 -22.69
N ARG A 178 -8.47 -20.07 -23.89
CA ARG A 178 -8.71 -20.99 -25.01
C ARG A 178 -8.18 -22.38 -24.60
N PRO A 179 -8.98 -23.46 -24.69
CA PRO A 179 -8.48 -24.80 -24.45
C PRO A 179 -7.46 -25.16 -25.54
N ARG A 180 -6.26 -25.57 -25.14
CA ARG A 180 -5.27 -26.15 -26.07
C ARG A 180 -5.83 -27.47 -26.60
N ARG A 181 -6.31 -27.45 -27.84
CA ARG A 181 -6.71 -28.64 -28.61
C ARG A 181 -5.48 -29.53 -28.79
N ARG A 182 -5.45 -30.69 -28.13
CA ARG A 182 -4.49 -31.78 -28.37
C ARG A 182 -4.52 -32.12 -29.87
N LYS A 183 -3.38 -32.01 -30.57
CA LYS A 183 -3.23 -32.57 -31.91
C LYS A 183 -2.56 -33.92 -31.75
N ALA A 184 -3.35 -34.98 -31.93
CA ALA A 184 -2.92 -36.35 -32.00
C ALA A 184 -2.25 -36.63 -33.36
N GLY A 185 -1.20 -37.44 -33.32
CA GLY A 185 -0.78 -38.43 -34.33
C GLY A 185 -0.69 -38.01 -35.79
N ALA A 186 0.54 -37.97 -36.32
CA ALA A 186 0.79 -38.37 -37.70
C ALA A 186 2.10 -39.18 -37.74
N ARG A 187 1.94 -40.51 -37.87
CA ARG A 187 2.97 -41.42 -38.38
C ARG A 187 3.32 -40.98 -39.80
N VAL A 188 4.61 -40.94 -40.13
CA VAL A 188 5.07 -40.93 -41.53
C VAL A 188 5.65 -42.31 -41.82
N PRO A 189 5.24 -42.98 -42.92
CA PRO A 189 5.70 -44.32 -43.26
C PRO A 189 7.05 -44.27 -44.00
N ASP A 190 7.73 -45.40 -43.90
CA ASP A 190 8.96 -45.79 -44.56
C ASP A 190 8.82 -45.83 -46.10
N ALA A 191 9.86 -45.43 -46.82
CA ALA A 191 10.02 -45.69 -48.24
C ALA A 191 11.50 -45.59 -48.66
N SER A 192 12.06 -46.78 -48.90
CA SER A 192 13.08 -47.18 -49.89
C SER A 192 14.39 -46.39 -50.02
#